data_AF-A0AAU6MB84-F1
#
_entry.id   AF-A0AAU6MB84-F1
#
_cell.length_a   1.000
_cell.length_b   1.000
_cell.length_c   1.000
_cell.angle_alpha   90.00
_cell.angle_beta   90.00
_cell.angle_gamma   90.00
#
_symmetry.space_group_name_H-M   'P 1'
#
loop_
_entity.id
_entity.type
_entity.pdbx_description
1 polymer ?
#
loop_
_entity_poly.entity_id
_entity_poly.type
_entity_poly.pdbx_seq_one_letter_code
_entity_poly.pdbx_strand_id
1 'polypeptide(L)'
;MISGTPVLRVVPAGRMARNHQPVLGLPNGLELRPWCRDDADVLAAAGQDPAIRRWNLLLVESAQDARERIERVEGVMRGALLHADGWHDQHLHARLRGDAPGPL
;
A
#
# COMPACT_ATOMS: atom_id res chain seq x y z
N MET A 1 33.14 -2.46 9.07
CA MET A 1 32.85 -1.55 10.21
C MET A 1 31.54 -0.84 9.89
N ILE A 2 30.43 -1.29 10.48
CA ILE A 2 29.12 -0.65 10.32
C ILE A 2 29.12 0.57 11.25
N SER A 3 28.98 1.78 10.71
CA SER A 3 29.03 3.02 11.49
C SER A 3 27.82 3.09 12.42
N GLY A 4 28.04 3.31 13.72
CA GLY A 4 27.00 3.31 14.75
C GLY A 4 26.15 4.59 14.82
N THR A 5 26.27 5.49 13.85
CA THR A 5 25.49 6.73 13.80
C THR A 5 24.06 6.42 13.32
N PRO A 6 23.01 6.76 14.10
CA PRO A 6 21.64 6.56 13.65
C PRO A 6 21.36 7.43 12.43
N VAL A 7 20.90 6.81 11.35
CA VAL A 7 20.48 7.53 10.14
C VAL A 7 19.25 8.37 10.46
N LEU A 8 19.38 9.68 10.28
CA LEU A 8 18.26 10.61 10.46
C LEU A 8 17.15 10.28 9.45
N ARG A 9 15.89 10.34 9.91
CA ARG A 9 14.72 10.14 9.04
C ARG A 9 14.66 11.28 8.03
N VAL A 10 14.93 10.99 6.76
CA VAL A 10 14.75 11.96 5.65
C VAL A 10 13.27 12.35 5.50
N VAL A 11 12.36 11.40 5.76
CA VAL A 11 10.91 11.61 5.74
C VAL A 11 10.33 11.14 7.08
N PRO A 12 9.67 12.02 7.86
CA PRO A 12 8.98 11.59 9.09
C PRO A 12 7.90 10.56 8.79
N ALA A 13 7.71 9.60 9.70
CA ALA A 13 6.64 8.62 9.58
C ALA A 13 5.28 9.32 9.42
N GLY A 14 4.44 8.80 8.50
CA GLY A 14 3.13 9.38 8.19
C GLY A 14 3.15 10.70 7.41
N ARG A 15 4.31 11.27 7.04
CA ARG A 15 4.36 12.52 6.24
C ARG A 15 3.66 12.36 4.89
N MET A 16 3.90 11.25 4.18
CA MET A 16 3.30 10.97 2.88
C MET A 16 1.82 10.58 3.00
N ALA A 17 1.45 9.88 4.07
CA ALA A 17 0.06 9.50 4.41
C ALA A 17 -0.92 10.66 4.50
N ARG A 18 -0.44 11.75 5.10
CA ARG A 18 -1.25 12.94 5.35
C ARG A 18 -1.55 13.72 4.08
N ASN A 19 -0.75 13.53 3.03
CA ASN A 19 -1.01 14.16 1.75
C ASN A 19 -2.31 13.62 1.14
N HIS A 20 -3.07 14.50 0.48
CA HIS A 20 -4.18 14.06 -0.34
C HIS A 20 -3.64 13.19 -1.47
N GLN A 21 -4.05 11.92 -1.51
CA GLN A 21 -3.73 11.06 -2.64
C GLN A 21 -4.56 11.50 -3.86
N PRO A 22 -3.93 11.70 -5.03
CA PRO A 22 -4.62 12.25 -6.19
C PRO A 22 -5.52 11.22 -6.84
N VAL A 23 -6.46 11.73 -7.63
CA VAL A 23 -7.19 10.97 -8.64
C VAL A 23 -6.58 11.30 -10.00
N LEU A 24 -6.11 10.31 -10.73
CA LEU A 24 -5.44 10.46 -12.02
C LEU A 24 -6.31 9.84 -13.11
N GLY A 25 -6.79 10.65 -14.04
CA GLY A 25 -7.43 10.17 -15.26
C GLY A 25 -6.40 9.53 -16.20
N LEU A 26 -6.73 8.35 -16.73
CA LEU A 26 -5.94 7.61 -17.70
C LEU A 26 -6.66 7.56 -19.06
N PRO A 27 -5.96 7.23 -20.15
CA PRO A 27 -6.61 6.96 -21.43
C PRO A 27 -7.75 5.93 -21.31
N ASN A 28 -8.71 6.03 -22.22
CA ASN A 28 -9.88 5.13 -22.30
C ASN A 28 -10.85 5.20 -21.11
N GLY A 29 -10.87 6.34 -20.40
CA GLY A 29 -11.81 6.55 -19.29
C GLY A 29 -11.46 5.78 -18.02
N LEU A 30 -10.24 5.25 -17.93
CA LEU A 30 -9.73 4.63 -16.72
C LEU A 30 -9.29 5.69 -15.71
N GLU A 31 -9.30 5.32 -14.43
CA GLU A 31 -8.93 6.21 -13.33
C GLU A 31 -8.05 5.46 -12.33
N LEU A 32 -6.95 6.08 -11.90
CA LEU A 32 -6.22 5.68 -10.70
C LEU A 32 -6.67 6.57 -9.56
N ARG A 33 -7.27 5.96 -8.55
CA ARG A 33 -7.79 6.65 -7.38
C ARG A 33 -7.43 5.91 -6.10
N PRO A 34 -7.52 6.56 -4.94
CA PRO A 34 -7.45 5.89 -3.66
C PRO A 34 -8.51 4.76 -3.57
N TRP A 35 -8.16 3.67 -2.89
CA TRP A 35 -9.05 2.52 -2.68
C TRP A 35 -10.28 2.92 -1.86
N CYS A 36 -11.44 2.34 -2.11
CA CYS A 36 -12.60 2.43 -1.22
C CYS A 36 -12.98 1.04 -0.71
N ARG A 37 -13.77 0.98 0.37
CA ARG A 37 -14.21 -0.30 0.97
C ARG A 37 -14.99 -1.18 -0.03
N ASP A 38 -15.72 -0.54 -0.94
CA ASP A 38 -16.51 -1.23 -1.97
C ASP A 38 -15.64 -1.96 -3.01
N ASP A 39 -14.34 -1.64 -3.10
CA ASP A 39 -13.42 -2.30 -4.03
C ASP A 39 -13.04 -3.72 -3.56
N ALA A 40 -13.42 -4.15 -2.36
CA ALA A 40 -12.99 -5.41 -1.77
C ALA A 40 -13.36 -6.64 -2.60
N ASP A 41 -14.57 -6.70 -3.12
CA ASP A 41 -15.03 -7.86 -3.90
C ASP A 41 -14.28 -7.94 -5.24
N VAL A 42 -13.99 -6.80 -5.86
CA VAL A 42 -13.19 -6.70 -7.09
C VAL A 42 -11.73 -7.10 -6.83
N LEU A 43 -11.15 -6.64 -5.71
CA LEU A 43 -9.80 -7.01 -5.30
C LEU A 43 -9.69 -8.51 -5.00
N ALA A 44 -10.69 -9.10 -4.35
CA ALA A 44 -10.74 -10.53 -4.11
C ALA A 44 -10.83 -11.31 -5.43
N ALA A 45 -11.71 -10.91 -6.35
CA ALA A 45 -11.83 -11.54 -7.66
C ALA A 45 -10.50 -11.49 -8.44
N ALA A 46 -9.84 -10.33 -8.50
CA ALA A 46 -8.54 -10.18 -9.13
C ALA A 46 -7.45 -11.02 -8.43
N GLY A 47 -7.49 -11.11 -7.10
CA GLY A 47 -6.58 -11.94 -6.32
C GLY A 47 -6.77 -13.45 -6.50
N GLN A 48 -7.92 -13.89 -7.01
CA GLN A 48 -8.20 -15.28 -7.36
C GLN A 48 -7.88 -15.61 -8.83
N ASP A 49 -7.68 -14.59 -9.68
CA ASP A 49 -7.32 -14.79 -11.09
C ASP A 49 -5.95 -15.50 -11.22
N PRO A 50 -5.87 -16.68 -11.86
CA PRO A 50 -4.62 -17.44 -11.98
C PRO A 50 -3.49 -16.68 -12.70
N ALA A 51 -3.81 -15.84 -13.68
CA ALA A 51 -2.83 -15.05 -14.42
C ALA A 51 -2.23 -13.93 -13.55
N ILE A 52 -3.06 -13.31 -12.70
CA ILE A 52 -2.61 -12.32 -11.72
C ILE A 52 -1.80 -13.01 -10.61
N ARG A 53 -2.33 -14.10 -10.04
CA ARG A 53 -1.70 -14.85 -8.93
C ARG A 53 -0.31 -15.38 -9.26
N ARG A 54 -0.07 -15.74 -10.52
CA ARG A 54 1.21 -16.35 -10.94
C ARG A 54 2.43 -15.52 -10.56
N TRP A 55 2.31 -14.19 -10.58
CA TRP A 55 3.44 -13.27 -10.33
C TRP A 55 3.19 -12.32 -9.16
N ASN A 56 1.99 -12.34 -8.58
CA ASN A 56 1.66 -11.46 -7.47
C ASN A 56 2.09 -12.08 -6.14
N LEU A 57 3.01 -11.43 -5.44
CA LEU A 57 3.47 -11.83 -4.09
C LEU A 57 2.38 -11.66 -3.04
N LEU A 58 1.36 -10.87 -3.34
CA LEU A 58 0.31 -10.50 -2.41
C LEU A 58 -0.93 -11.34 -2.67
N LEU A 59 -1.13 -12.36 -1.83
CA LEU A 59 -2.29 -13.22 -1.87
C LEU A 59 -3.50 -12.52 -1.24
N VAL A 60 -4.64 -12.59 -1.91
CA VAL A 60 -5.95 -12.17 -1.41
C VAL A 60 -6.86 -13.37 -1.55
N GLU A 61 -7.18 -14.03 -0.43
CA GLU A 61 -7.87 -15.32 -0.43
C GLU A 61 -9.39 -15.19 -0.33
N SER A 62 -9.87 -14.05 0.18
CA SER A 62 -11.30 -13.77 0.35
C SER A 62 -11.63 -12.28 0.27
N ALA A 63 -12.92 -11.97 0.17
CA ALA A 63 -13.43 -10.60 0.30
C ALA A 63 -13.12 -9.99 1.67
N GLN A 64 -13.06 -10.80 2.73
CA GLN A 64 -12.69 -10.34 4.06
C GLN A 64 -11.21 -9.95 4.12
N ASP A 65 -10.31 -10.77 3.56
CA ASP A 65 -8.89 -10.43 3.45
C ASP A 65 -8.70 -9.16 2.63
N ALA A 66 -9.47 -9.00 1.56
CA ALA A 66 -9.46 -7.81 0.73
C ALA A 66 -9.89 -6.56 1.52
N ARG A 67 -10.97 -6.63 2.32
CA ARG A 67 -11.42 -5.53 3.18
C ARG A 67 -10.38 -5.15 4.21
N GLU A 68 -9.85 -6.12 4.95
CA GLU A 68 -8.82 -5.87 5.95
C GLU A 68 -7.58 -5.22 5.33
N ARG A 69 -7.23 -5.65 4.13
CA ARG A 69 -6.08 -5.12 3.39
C ARG A 69 -6.32 -3.71 2.87
N ILE A 70 -7.52 -3.45 2.35
CA ILE A 70 -8.01 -2.12 1.96
C ILE A 70 -8.10 -1.20 3.17
N GLU A 71 -8.40 -1.69 4.36
CA GLU A 71 -8.48 -0.88 5.59
C GLU A 71 -7.11 -0.63 6.24
N ARG A 72 -6.16 -1.56 6.07
CA ARG A 72 -4.80 -1.48 6.63
C ARG A 72 -3.85 -0.60 5.79
N VAL A 73 -4.38 0.19 4.85
CA VAL A 73 -3.63 0.81 3.75
C VAL A 73 -2.61 1.90 4.14
N GLU A 74 -2.41 2.22 5.39
CA GLU A 74 -1.26 2.98 5.86
C GLU A 74 -0.40 2.10 6.76
N GLY A 75 0.70 1.56 6.23
CA GLY A 75 1.45 0.54 6.96
C GLY A 75 2.90 0.40 6.57
N VAL A 76 3.71 -0.07 7.51
CA VAL A 76 5.10 -0.48 7.27
C VAL A 76 5.15 -2.00 7.30
N MET A 77 5.39 -2.64 6.14
CA MET A 77 5.74 -4.04 6.06
C MET A 77 7.16 -4.20 6.61
N ARG A 78 7.28 -4.65 7.87
CA ARG A 78 8.58 -4.76 8.54
C ARG A 78 9.38 -5.94 8.00
N GLY A 79 10.68 -5.70 7.72
CA GLY A 79 11.58 -6.73 7.21
C GLY A 79 11.08 -7.42 5.93
N ALA A 80 10.44 -6.68 5.04
CA ALA A 80 9.71 -7.22 3.91
C ALA A 80 10.57 -7.45 2.66
N LEU A 81 11.72 -6.77 2.52
CA LEU A 81 12.67 -7.04 1.44
C LEU A 81 14.07 -7.26 1.97
N LEU A 82 14.69 -8.33 1.50
CA LEU A 82 16.11 -8.60 1.68
C LEU A 82 16.89 -7.99 0.51
N HIS A 83 17.72 -7.00 0.81
CA HIS A 83 18.69 -6.39 -0.09
C HIS A 83 20.11 -6.82 0.32
N ALA A 84 21.12 -6.50 -0.51
CA ALA A 84 22.52 -6.86 -0.23
C ALA A 84 23.06 -6.27 1.09
N ASP A 85 22.42 -5.23 1.61
CA ASP A 85 22.73 -4.52 2.86
C ASP A 85 21.81 -4.91 4.04
N GLY A 86 20.87 -5.84 3.84
CA GLY A 86 20.05 -6.42 4.91
C GLY A 86 18.55 -6.32 4.65
N TRP A 87 17.78 -6.51 5.73
CA TRP A 87 16.32 -6.48 5.68
C TRP A 87 15.80 -5.05 5.80
N HIS A 88 14.95 -4.67 4.87
CA HIS A 88 14.32 -3.35 4.82
C HIS A 88 12.82 -3.42 5.08
N ASP A 89 12.35 -2.44 5.84
CA ASP A 89 10.94 -2.12 6.02
C ASP A 89 10.40 -1.45 4.74
N GLN A 90 9.24 -1.86 4.22
CA GLN A 90 8.54 -1.16 3.12
C GLN A 90 7.37 -0.38 3.67
N HIS A 91 7.22 0.87 3.27
CA HIS A 91 6.01 1.62 3.55
C HIS A 91 5.03 1.46 2.37
N LEU A 92 3.87 0.87 2.63
CA LEU A 92 2.77 0.78 1.67
C LEU A 92 1.88 2.01 1.86
N HIS A 93 1.72 2.79 0.79
CA HIS A 93 0.71 3.83 0.72
C HIS A 93 -0.49 3.34 -0.05
N ALA A 94 -1.61 3.22 0.65
CA ALA A 94 -2.89 3.52 0.06
C ALA A 94 -3.67 4.32 1.10
N ARG A 95 -4.41 5.31 0.66
CA ARG A 95 -5.36 5.99 1.53
C ARG A 95 -6.74 5.55 1.10
N LEU A 96 -7.69 5.47 2.03
CA LEU A 96 -9.05 5.25 1.62
C LEU A 96 -9.64 6.51 1.01
N ARG A 97 -10.40 6.34 -0.07
CA ARG A 97 -11.24 7.40 -0.63
C ARG A 97 -12.28 7.78 0.42
N GLY A 98 -12.25 9.04 0.85
CA GLY A 98 -13.17 9.58 1.87
C GLY A 98 -12.52 9.85 3.24
N ASP A 99 -11.30 9.36 3.50
CA ASP A 99 -10.59 9.72 4.72
C ASP A 99 -10.21 11.20 4.70
N ALA A 100 -10.59 11.95 5.73
CA ALA A 100 -10.14 13.32 5.93
C ALA A 100 -8.62 13.34 6.17
N PRO A 101 -7.88 14.35 5.69
CA PRO A 101 -6.47 14.48 6.04
C PRO A 101 -6.37 14.64 7.55
N GLY A 102 -5.52 13.83 8.19
CA GLY A 102 -5.19 14.06 9.59
C GLY A 102 -4.70 15.50 9.79
N PRO A 103 -4.90 16.10 10.98
CA PRO A 103 -4.54 17.49 11.22
C PRO A 103 -3.05 17.74 10.96
N LEU A 104 -2.74 18.98 10.56
CA LEU A 104 -1.37 19.46 10.29
C LEU A 104 -0.48 19.42 11.53
#